data_AF-A0AAV5IH21-F1
#
_entry.id   AF-A0AAV5IH21-F1
#
_cell.length_a   1.000
_cell.length_b   1.000
_cell.length_c   1.000
_cell.angle_alpha   90.00
_cell.angle_beta   90.00
_cell.angle_gamma   90.00
#
_symmetry.space_group_name_H-M   'P 1'
#
loop_
_entity.id
_entity.type
_entity.pdbx_description
1 polymer ?
#
loop_
_entity_poly.entity_id
_entity_poly.type
_entity_poly.pdbx_seq_one_letter_code
_entity_poly.pdbx_strand_id
1 'polypeptide(L)'
;MEKFSPQYLDRTRSKERVQIVADAMTTWLKYGEKVMIQVRSPQFQLDKTKLQVTMYSPPFTTHGTSMNQRLVQLGIVDVNSNVFPGIHNIVATGPPSVNIAPPGYYMLFVNFNGVPSVAVWVQIK
;
A
#
# COMPACT_ATOMS: atom_id res chain seq x y z
N MET A 1 21.11 7.57 -15.63
CA MET A 1 19.91 7.65 -14.79
C MET A 1 20.34 7.41 -13.36
N GLU A 2 19.96 8.28 -12.44
CA GLU A 2 20.24 8.14 -11.01
C GLU A 2 18.97 7.75 -10.26
N LYS A 3 19.10 7.11 -9.10
CA LYS A 3 17.98 6.76 -8.23
C LYS A 3 18.10 7.54 -6.93
N PHE A 4 17.08 8.33 -6.61
CA PHE A 4 16.99 9.02 -5.33
C PHE A 4 16.36 8.09 -4.29
N SER A 5 17.00 7.95 -3.12
CA SER A 5 16.46 7.24 -1.97
C SER A 5 16.04 8.26 -0.91
N PRO A 6 14.74 8.49 -0.69
CA PRO A 6 14.28 9.48 0.26
C PRO A 6 14.61 9.14 1.71
N GLN A 7 14.56 10.14 2.60
CA GLN A 7 14.85 10.00 4.03
C GLN A 7 13.99 8.96 4.76
N TYR A 8 12.77 8.69 4.27
CA TYR A 8 11.92 7.64 4.83
C TYR A 8 12.45 6.22 4.60
N LEU A 9 13.49 6.02 3.77
CA LEU A 9 14.18 4.74 3.57
C LEU A 9 15.53 4.66 4.28
N ASP A 10 15.77 5.53 5.27
CA ASP A 10 16.98 5.45 6.10
C ASP A 10 17.09 4.07 6.76
N ARG A 11 18.30 3.50 6.77
CA ARG A 11 18.60 2.18 7.33
C ARG A 11 18.23 2.08 8.82
N THR A 12 18.32 3.18 9.55
CA THR A 12 17.93 3.27 10.97
C THR A 12 16.45 2.95 11.19
N ARG A 13 15.60 3.18 10.17
CA ARG A 13 14.16 2.94 10.19
C ARG A 13 13.75 1.59 9.55
N SER A 14 14.71 0.75 9.20
CA SER A 14 14.45 -0.55 8.53
C SER A 14 13.46 -1.44 9.26
N LYS A 15 13.41 -1.39 10.60
CA LYS A 15 12.45 -2.15 11.40
C LYS A 15 11.00 -1.74 11.13
N GLU A 16 10.74 -0.51 10.72
CA GLU A 16 9.39 0.01 10.43
C GLU A 16 8.90 -0.40 9.03
N ARG A 17 9.80 -0.94 8.19
CA ARG A 17 9.45 -1.35 6.84
C ARG A 17 8.72 -2.69 6.84
N VAL A 18 7.39 -2.61 6.72
CA VAL A 18 6.54 -3.79 6.54
C VAL A 18 6.68 -4.37 5.13
N GLN A 19 6.43 -5.67 4.99
CA GLN A 19 6.45 -6.37 3.69
C GLN A 19 5.06 -6.94 3.39
N ILE A 20 4.48 -6.60 2.24
CA ILE A 20 3.22 -7.20 1.80
C ILE A 20 3.47 -8.67 1.39
N VAL A 21 2.63 -9.58 1.86
CA VAL A 21 2.63 -10.99 1.48
C VAL A 21 1.73 -11.16 0.26
N ALA A 22 2.31 -11.00 -0.94
CA ALA A 22 1.56 -10.94 -2.20
C ALA A 22 0.76 -12.22 -2.50
N ASP A 23 1.31 -13.39 -2.18
CA ASP A 23 0.69 -14.70 -2.45
C ASP A 23 -0.61 -14.92 -1.67
N ALA A 24 -0.81 -14.16 -0.59
CA ALA A 24 -1.99 -14.24 0.26
C ALA A 24 -3.09 -13.24 -0.13
N MET A 25 -2.92 -12.48 -1.21
CA MET A 25 -3.83 -11.39 -1.60
C MET A 25 -4.39 -11.57 -3.01
N THR A 26 -5.66 -11.20 -3.20
CA THR A 26 -6.25 -11.06 -4.52
C THR A 26 -5.62 -9.88 -5.27
N THR A 27 -5.22 -10.10 -6.53
CA THR A 27 -4.58 -9.06 -7.37
C THR A 27 -5.56 -8.07 -7.98
N TRP A 28 -6.88 -8.27 -7.81
CA TRP A 28 -7.91 -7.37 -8.29
C TRP A 28 -8.69 -6.75 -7.12
N LEU A 29 -8.98 -5.46 -7.25
CA LEU A 29 -9.76 -4.67 -6.31
C LEU A 29 -11.06 -4.24 -6.96
N LYS A 30 -12.11 -4.15 -6.16
CA LYS A 30 -13.39 -3.59 -6.56
C LYS A 30 -13.69 -2.33 -5.79
N TYR A 31 -14.56 -1.50 -6.35
CA TYR A 31 -15.02 -0.27 -5.71
C TYR A 31 -15.85 -0.57 -4.47
N GLY A 32 -15.54 0.10 -3.36
CA GLY A 32 -16.28 0.00 -2.09
C GLY A 32 -16.20 -1.35 -1.36
N GLU A 33 -15.66 -2.40 -1.97
CA GLU A 33 -15.51 -3.72 -1.32
C GLU A 33 -14.30 -3.75 -0.36
N LYS A 34 -14.38 -4.59 0.67
CA LYS A 34 -13.27 -4.80 1.59
C LYS A 34 -12.19 -5.65 0.93
N VAL A 35 -10.93 -5.27 1.12
CA VAL A 35 -9.75 -6.05 0.76
C VAL A 35 -8.96 -6.36 2.03
N MET A 36 -8.54 -7.61 2.17
CA MET A 36 -7.60 -8.02 3.20
C MET A 36 -6.18 -7.98 2.63
N ILE A 37 -5.30 -7.27 3.31
CA ILE A 37 -3.88 -7.13 2.96
C ILE A 37 -3.08 -7.74 4.09
N GLN A 38 -2.32 -8.79 3.78
CA GLN A 38 -1.45 -9.42 4.76
C GLN A 38 -0.05 -8.82 4.69
N VAL A 39 0.51 -8.48 5.84
CA VAL A 39 1.87 -7.92 5.94
C VAL A 39 2.72 -8.68 6.96
N ARG A 40 4.01 -8.78 6.67
CA ARG A 40 5.05 -9.25 7.56
C ARG A 40 5.76 -8.08 8.22
N SER A 41 5.99 -8.18 9.52
CA SER A 41 6.60 -7.12 10.33
C SER A 41 7.27 -7.72 11.58
N PRO A 42 8.40 -7.14 12.05
CA PRO A 42 8.99 -7.51 13.33
C PRO A 42 8.26 -6.93 14.54
N GLN A 43 7.32 -5.99 14.35
CA GLN A 43 6.53 -5.41 15.43
C GLN A 43 5.46 -6.41 15.90
N PHE A 44 5.31 -6.55 17.22
CA PHE A 44 4.23 -7.37 17.77
C PHE A 44 2.85 -6.78 17.45
N GLN A 45 2.70 -5.45 17.47
CA GLN A 45 1.43 -4.81 17.12
C GLN A 45 1.66 -3.68 16.14
N LEU A 46 0.77 -3.58 15.14
CA LEU A 46 0.72 -2.47 14.22
C LEU A 46 -0.38 -1.50 14.69
N ASP A 47 0.05 -0.32 15.13
CA ASP A 47 -0.84 0.77 15.51
C ASP A 47 -1.56 1.31 14.26
N LYS A 48 -2.89 1.19 14.25
CA LYS A 48 -3.76 1.67 13.15
C LYS A 48 -3.55 3.16 12.86
N THR A 49 -3.24 3.99 13.85
CA THR A 49 -3.04 5.44 13.67
C THR A 49 -1.76 5.77 12.89
N LYS A 50 -0.80 4.84 12.86
CA LYS A 50 0.47 4.96 12.14
C LYS A 50 0.46 4.23 10.80
N LEU A 51 -0.63 3.55 10.47
CA LEU A 51 -0.79 2.81 9.23
C LEU A 51 -1.50 3.65 8.18
N GLN A 52 -1.00 3.55 6.95
CA GLN A 52 -1.70 4.02 5.77
C GLN A 52 -1.63 2.94 4.69
N VAL A 53 -2.73 2.77 3.96
CA VAL A 53 -2.76 1.93 2.77
C VAL A 53 -2.97 2.87 1.59
N THR A 54 -2.05 2.87 0.63
CA THR A 54 -2.11 3.78 -0.52
C THR A 54 -1.92 3.03 -1.83
N MET A 55 -2.65 3.44 -2.86
CA MET A 55 -2.48 2.99 -4.23
C MET A 55 -1.92 4.13 -5.07
N TYR A 56 -0.97 3.83 -5.93
CA TYR A 56 -0.37 4.80 -6.85
C TYR A 56 -0.54 4.35 -8.29
N SER A 57 -1.14 5.19 -9.13
CA SER A 57 -1.18 4.93 -10.58
C SER A 57 0.15 5.40 -11.20
N PRO A 58 0.92 4.49 -11.82
CA PRO A 58 2.18 4.84 -12.45
C PRO A 58 1.94 5.79 -13.63
N PRO A 59 2.61 6.96 -13.69
CA PRO A 59 2.47 7.84 -14.83
C PRO A 59 3.34 7.41 -16.01
N PHE A 60 2.95 7.89 -17.17
CA PHE A 60 3.87 8.09 -18.29
C PHE A 60 4.28 9.56 -18.30
N THR A 61 5.59 9.83 -18.22
CA THR A 61 6.12 11.19 -18.08
C THR A 61 6.94 11.57 -19.30
N THR A 62 6.60 12.70 -19.93
CA THR A 62 7.37 13.30 -21.03
C THR A 62 7.27 14.82 -20.97
N HIS A 63 8.31 15.53 -21.42
CA HIS A 63 8.38 17.01 -21.43
C HIS A 63 7.94 17.65 -20.10
N GLY A 64 8.33 17.07 -18.96
CA GLY A 64 7.95 17.57 -17.63
C GLY A 64 6.49 17.33 -17.23
N THR A 65 5.72 16.59 -18.03
CA THR A 65 4.30 16.29 -17.78
C THR A 65 4.11 14.82 -17.44
N SER A 66 3.56 14.54 -16.26
CA SER A 66 3.22 13.18 -15.79
C SER A 66 1.72 12.93 -15.91
N MET A 67 1.31 12.25 -16.98
CA MET A 67 -0.10 11.91 -17.18
C MET A 67 -0.51 10.73 -16.30
N ASN A 68 -1.74 10.78 -15.79
CA ASN A 68 -2.38 9.75 -14.95
C ASN A 68 -1.83 9.56 -13.54
N GLN A 69 -0.75 10.27 -13.13
CA GLN A 69 -0.20 10.17 -11.78
C GLN A 69 -1.28 10.49 -10.73
N ARG A 70 -1.62 9.52 -9.90
CA ARG A 70 -2.55 9.71 -8.76
C ARG A 70 -2.13 8.84 -7.59
N LEU A 71 -2.21 9.41 -6.40
CA LEU A 71 -2.07 8.69 -5.14
C LEU A 71 -3.46 8.65 -4.47
N VAL A 72 -3.95 7.45 -4.18
CA VAL A 72 -5.26 7.23 -3.54
C VAL A 72 -5.02 6.51 -2.22
N GLN A 73 -5.42 7.14 -1.12
CA GLN A 73 -5.37 6.50 0.20
C GLN A 73 -6.67 5.70 0.42
N LEU A 74 -6.53 4.43 0.79
CA LEU A 74 -7.63 3.54 1.12
C LEU A 74 -8.00 3.67 2.60
N GLY A 75 -9.29 3.55 2.90
CA GLY A 75 -9.79 3.59 4.27
C GLY A 75 -9.50 2.29 5.01
N ILE A 76 -8.71 2.35 6.09
CA ILE A 76 -8.45 1.19 6.96
C ILE A 76 -9.65 0.94 7.87
N VAL A 77 -10.29 -0.20 7.71
CA VAL A 77 -11.41 -0.66 8.53
C VAL A 77 -10.89 -1.28 9.81
N ASP A 78 -9.98 -2.23 9.72
CA ASP A 78 -9.48 -3.00 10.87
C ASP A 78 -8.03 -3.44 10.70
N VAL A 79 -7.35 -3.71 11.81
CA VAL A 79 -5.96 -4.19 11.87
C VAL A 79 -5.88 -5.31 12.90
N ASN A 80 -5.70 -6.55 12.44
CA ASN A 80 -5.51 -7.70 13.30
C ASN A 80 -4.02 -8.07 13.33
N SER A 81 -3.38 -7.82 14.47
CA SER A 81 -1.94 -8.05 14.64
C SER A 81 -1.63 -9.49 15.10
N ASN A 82 -0.51 -10.03 14.64
CA ASN A 82 -0.05 -11.40 14.96
C ASN A 82 -1.09 -12.49 14.76
N VAL A 83 -1.77 -12.49 13.62
CA VAL A 83 -2.60 -13.64 13.22
C VAL A 83 -1.76 -14.92 13.06
N PHE A 84 -0.47 -14.74 12.75
CA PHE A 84 0.61 -15.71 12.86
C PHE A 84 1.87 -14.94 13.34
N PRO A 85 2.90 -15.56 13.94
CA PRO A 85 4.10 -14.85 14.34
C PRO A 85 4.68 -13.92 13.26
N GLY A 86 4.66 -12.61 13.53
CA GLY A 86 5.14 -11.55 12.63
C GLY A 86 4.26 -11.28 11.41
N ILE A 87 3.03 -11.80 11.38
CA ILE A 87 2.06 -11.61 10.29
C ILE A 87 0.83 -10.86 10.83
N HIS A 88 0.41 -9.84 10.09
CA HIS A 88 -0.71 -8.97 10.44
C HIS A 88 -1.66 -8.88 9.25
N ASN A 89 -2.96 -8.85 9.54
CA ASN A 89 -4.00 -8.62 8.54
C ASN A 89 -4.49 -7.18 8.66
N ILE A 90 -4.49 -6.46 7.55
CA ILE A 90 -5.03 -5.10 7.43
C ILE A 90 -6.26 -5.19 6.53
N VAL A 91 -7.43 -4.83 7.06
CA VAL A 91 -8.66 -4.77 6.26
C VAL A 91 -8.84 -3.33 5.81
N ALA A 92 -8.78 -3.10 4.51
CA ALA A 92 -9.03 -1.80 3.90
C ALA A 92 -10.29 -1.84 3.02
N THR A 93 -10.87 -0.68 2.74
CA THR A 93 -11.94 -0.53 1.75
C THR A 93 -11.32 -0.12 0.43
N GLY A 94 -11.72 -0.78 -0.66
CA GLY A 94 -11.39 -0.36 -2.02
C GLY A 94 -11.81 1.08 -2.30
N PRO A 95 -11.33 1.67 -3.39
CA PRO A 95 -11.64 3.06 -3.72
C PRO A 95 -13.16 3.25 -3.85
N PRO A 96 -13.69 4.45 -3.52
CA PRO A 96 -15.13 4.65 -3.44
C PRO A 96 -15.81 4.71 -4.81
N SER A 97 -15.11 5.14 -5.86
CA SER A 97 -15.67 5.25 -7.20
C SER A 97 -14.61 5.34 -8.30
N VAL A 98 -15.06 5.10 -9.54
CA VAL A 98 -14.27 5.21 -10.77
C VAL A 98 -13.68 6.61 -10.99
N ASN A 99 -14.35 7.65 -10.50
CA ASN A 99 -13.89 9.04 -10.66
C ASN A 99 -12.64 9.32 -9.80
N ILE A 100 -12.53 8.66 -8.64
CA ILE A 100 -11.37 8.77 -7.75
C ILE A 100 -10.22 7.91 -8.27
N ALA A 101 -10.52 6.65 -8.59
CA ALA A 101 -9.53 5.70 -9.06
C ALA A 101 -10.07 4.97 -10.32
N PRO A 102 -9.78 5.48 -11.53
CA PRO A 102 -10.18 4.83 -12.78
C PRO A 102 -9.65 3.39 -12.88
N PRO A 103 -10.30 2.50 -13.66
CA PRO A 103 -9.88 1.12 -13.78
C PRO A 103 -8.49 1.04 -14.40
N GLY A 104 -7.70 0.06 -13.97
CA GLY A 104 -6.31 -0.08 -14.42
C GLY A 104 -5.39 -0.62 -13.33
N TYR A 105 -4.09 -0.62 -13.62
CA TYR A 105 -3.06 -1.10 -12.72
C TYR A 105 -2.57 -0.02 -11.76
N TYR A 106 -2.42 -0.41 -10.50
CA TYR A 106 -1.93 0.43 -9.42
C TYR A 106 -0.86 -0.31 -8.64
N MET A 107 0.08 0.45 -8.08
CA MET A 107 1.02 -0.04 -7.08
C MET A 107 0.41 0.19 -5.69
N LEU A 108 0.11 -0.88 -4.97
CA LEU A 108 -0.38 -0.85 -3.60
C LEU A 108 0.80 -0.86 -2.62
N PHE A 109 0.78 0.07 -1.67
CA PHE A 109 1.74 0.19 -0.58
C PHE A 109 1.03 0.11 0.76
N VAL A 110 1.70 -0.49 1.74
CA VAL A 110 1.39 -0.30 3.16
C VAL A 110 2.51 0.55 3.75
N ASN A 111 2.15 1.68 4.34
CA ASN A 111 3.07 2.55 5.04
C ASN A 111 2.84 2.39 6.55
N PHE A 112 3.92 2.15 7.28
CA PHE A 112 3.92 2.13 8.74
C PHE A 112 4.89 3.18 9.28
N ASN A 113 4.38 4.08 10.12
CA ASN A 113 5.12 5.17 10.73
C ASN A 113 5.82 6.11 9.73
N GLY A 114 5.40 6.17 8.46
CA GLY A 114 6.04 6.95 7.42
C GLY A 114 6.99 6.16 6.52
N VAL A 115 7.22 4.86 6.78
CA VAL A 115 8.06 3.98 5.96
C VAL A 115 7.19 3.08 5.06
N PRO A 116 7.28 3.21 3.72
CA PRO A 116 6.50 2.41 2.79
C PRO A 116 7.09 1.00 2.58
N SER A 117 6.20 0.03 2.38
CA SER A 117 6.54 -1.31 1.90
C SER A 117 7.14 -1.26 0.49
N VAL A 118 7.68 -2.39 0.03
CA VAL A 118 7.75 -2.62 -1.43
C VAL A 118 6.31 -2.72 -1.96
N ALA A 119 6.04 -2.12 -3.12
CA ALA A 119 4.74 -2.18 -3.73
C ALA A 119 4.38 -3.58 -4.22
N VAL A 120 3.09 -3.88 -4.24
CA VAL A 120 2.53 -4.98 -5.05
C VAL A 120 1.62 -4.42 -6.12
N TRP A 121 1.59 -5.06 -7.29
CA TRP A 121 0.68 -4.66 -8.36
C TRP A 121 -0.73 -5.17 -8.06
N VAL A 122 -1.70 -4.27 -8.20
CA VAL A 122 -3.13 -4.58 -8.14
C VAL A 122 -3.84 -3.97 -9.33
N GLN A 123 -4.98 -4.54 -9.71
CA GLN A 123 -5.81 -4.03 -10.79
C GLN A 123 -7.19 -3.66 -10.24
N ILE A 124 -7.63 -2.42 -10.47
CA ILE A 124 -9.03 -2.06 -10.25
C ILE A 124 -9.81 -2.48 -11.48
N LYS A 125 -10.89 -3.25 -11.27
CA LYS A 125 -11.84 -3.64 -12.30
C LYS A 125 -13.14 -2.85 -12.17
#